data_AF-A0A9W7Y936-F1
#
_entry.id   AF-A0A9W7Y936-F1
#
_cell.length_a   1.000
_cell.length_b   1.000
_cell.length_c   1.000
_cell.angle_alpha   90.00
_cell.angle_beta   90.00
_cell.angle_gamma   90.00
#
_symmetry.space_group_name_H-M   'P 1'
#
loop_
_entity.id
_entity.type
_entity.pdbx_description
1 polymer ?
#
loop_
_entity_poly.entity_id
_entity_poly.type
_entity_poly.pdbx_seq_one_letter_code
_entity_poly.pdbx_strand_id
1 'polypeptide(L)'
;MEEVAEHRLLLFLDLLRSVPVFTGDVEELPVEAWRLAVANALELVGVTDEARQAQLALLHVSPTICRDWDDYCRVNSIAGKGTLPGLVTFLTANFETACTSFMASESLKVLQFRAEEDILAFGKEFAKTLTLAGIAGTDAHALDLFRGAMPPEIQRELFVDSVTTLRQAMDTATRKWHLLRSLAAAQRRAPAVEGPELMEIDRMQKRVVEHRSEEGLAYDADEYP
;
A
#
# COMPACT_ATOMS: atom_id res chain seq x y z
N MET A 1 -43.05 -9.13 35.37
CA MET A 1 -42.09 -8.26 34.62
C MET A 1 -40.74 -8.96 34.43
N GLU A 2 -40.22 -9.67 35.44
CA GLU A 2 -38.98 -10.46 35.30
C GLU A 2 -39.07 -11.57 34.24
N GLU A 3 -40.16 -12.33 34.21
CA GLU A 3 -40.34 -13.45 33.27
C GLU A 3 -40.27 -13.02 31.78
N VAL A 4 -40.75 -11.81 31.47
CA VAL A 4 -40.66 -11.21 30.12
C VAL A 4 -39.24 -10.73 29.83
N ALA A 5 -38.51 -10.26 30.84
CA ALA A 5 -37.12 -9.83 30.69
C ALA A 5 -36.19 -11.02 30.46
N GLU A 6 -36.41 -12.12 31.18
CA GLU A 6 -35.64 -13.36 31.08
C GLU A 6 -35.93 -14.09 29.75
N HIS A 7 -37.19 -14.14 29.31
CA HIS A 7 -37.53 -14.69 28.00
C HIS A 7 -36.87 -13.92 26.85
N ARG A 8 -36.87 -12.58 26.91
CA ARG A 8 -36.21 -11.72 25.91
C ARG A 8 -34.70 -11.93 25.88
N LEU A 9 -34.08 -12.12 27.05
CA LEU A 9 -32.66 -12.43 27.17
C LEU A 9 -32.32 -13.77 26.51
N LEU A 10 -33.07 -14.83 26.82
CA LEU A 10 -32.84 -16.15 26.24
C LEU A 10 -33.05 -16.15 24.73
N LEU A 11 -34.09 -15.47 24.23
CA LEU A 11 -34.33 -15.30 22.81
C LEU A 11 -33.18 -14.55 22.12
N PHE A 12 -32.68 -13.48 22.73
CA PHE A 12 -31.53 -12.74 22.21
C PHE A 12 -30.28 -13.63 22.06
N LEU A 13 -29.96 -14.41 23.09
CA LEU A 13 -28.81 -15.31 23.06
C LEU A 13 -28.98 -16.46 22.06
N ASP A 14 -30.19 -17.01 21.91
CA ASP A 14 -30.47 -18.06 20.94
C ASP A 14 -30.34 -17.55 19.49
N LEU A 15 -30.79 -16.33 19.22
CA LEU A 15 -30.63 -15.68 17.91
C LEU A 15 -29.16 -15.46 17.52
N LEU A 16 -28.28 -15.29 18.51
CA LEU A 16 -26.84 -15.08 18.30
C LEU A 16 -26.02 -16.37 18.42
N ARG A 17 -26.63 -17.53 18.69
CA ARG A 17 -25.90 -18.77 18.98
C ARG A 17 -24.89 -19.21 17.91
N SER A 18 -25.13 -18.84 16.65
CA SER A 18 -24.28 -19.19 15.50
C SER A 18 -23.26 -18.10 15.18
N VAL A 19 -23.31 -16.97 15.86
CA VAL A 19 -22.39 -15.85 15.69
C VAL A 19 -21.30 -16.00 16.76
N PRO A 20 -20.01 -15.89 16.40
CA PRO A 20 -18.94 -15.89 17.38
C PRO A 20 -19.07 -14.69 18.34
N VAL A 21 -18.73 -14.88 19.61
CA VAL A 21 -18.60 -13.77 20.57
C VAL A 21 -17.49 -12.83 20.11
N PHE A 22 -17.68 -11.51 20.23
CA PHE A 22 -16.63 -10.56 19.85
C PHE A 22 -15.46 -10.59 20.85
N THR A 23 -14.31 -11.08 20.40
CA THR A 23 -13.08 -11.25 21.19
C THR A 23 -12.10 -10.10 21.03
N GLY A 24 -12.34 -9.18 20.09
CA GLY A 24 -11.40 -8.11 19.72
C GLY A 24 -10.55 -8.47 18.51
N ASP A 25 -10.60 -9.73 18.07
CA ASP A 25 -10.02 -10.16 16.82
C ASP A 25 -10.98 -9.82 15.66
N VAL A 26 -10.64 -8.76 14.93
CA VAL A 26 -11.46 -8.29 13.80
C VAL A 26 -11.28 -9.12 12.53
N GLU A 27 -10.30 -10.02 12.46
CA GLU A 27 -10.21 -11.00 11.38
C GLU A 27 -11.24 -12.12 11.56
N GLU A 28 -11.48 -12.55 12.81
CA GLU A 28 -12.51 -13.55 13.14
C GLU A 28 -13.93 -12.98 13.05
N LEU A 29 -14.13 -11.76 13.55
CA LEU A 29 -15.42 -11.08 13.51
C LEU A 29 -15.25 -9.55 13.42
N PRO A 30 -15.40 -8.95 12.23
CA PRO A 30 -15.37 -7.50 12.08
C PRO A 30 -16.42 -6.82 12.96
N VAL A 31 -16.11 -5.64 13.51
CA VAL A 31 -17.02 -4.89 14.39
C VAL A 31 -18.34 -4.62 13.68
N GLU A 32 -18.31 -4.30 12.38
CA GLU A 32 -19.51 -4.07 11.58
C GLU A 32 -20.37 -5.34 11.41
N ALA A 33 -19.74 -6.50 11.24
CA ALA A 33 -20.46 -7.78 11.15
C ALA A 33 -21.10 -8.14 12.49
N TRP A 34 -20.38 -7.95 13.60
CA TRP A 34 -20.94 -8.09 14.95
C TRP A 34 -22.12 -7.13 15.18
N ARG A 35 -21.96 -5.86 14.81
CA ARG A 35 -23.00 -4.81 14.95
C ARG A 35 -24.27 -5.21 14.22
N LEU A 36 -24.16 -5.69 12.99
CA LEU A 36 -25.31 -6.13 12.19
C LEU A 36 -26.03 -7.32 12.82
N ALA A 37 -25.28 -8.32 13.28
CA ALA A 37 -25.85 -9.49 13.97
C ALA A 37 -26.61 -9.09 15.24
N VAL A 38 -26.00 -8.24 16.08
CA VAL A 38 -26.61 -7.75 17.32
C VAL A 38 -27.83 -6.87 17.03
N ALA A 39 -27.75 -5.97 16.05
CA ALA A 39 -28.87 -5.10 15.67
C ALA A 39 -30.09 -5.91 15.21
N ASN A 40 -29.87 -6.92 14.36
CA ASN A 40 -30.94 -7.81 13.89
C ASN A 40 -31.56 -8.60 15.06
N ALA A 41 -30.75 -9.10 15.99
CA ALA A 41 -31.25 -9.82 17.16
C ALA A 41 -32.07 -8.90 18.09
N LEU A 42 -31.61 -7.66 18.32
CA LEU A 42 -32.33 -6.68 19.13
C LEU A 42 -33.67 -6.26 18.53
N GLU A 43 -33.73 -6.12 17.19
CA GLU A 43 -34.96 -5.83 16.46
C GLU A 43 -35.99 -6.96 16.64
N LEU A 44 -35.57 -8.21 16.47
CA LEU A 44 -36.43 -9.39 16.63
C LEU A 44 -36.95 -9.58 18.07
N VAL A 45 -36.15 -9.18 19.07
CA VAL A 45 -36.54 -9.25 20.49
C VAL A 45 -37.39 -8.04 20.90
N GLY A 46 -37.43 -6.98 20.08
CA GLY A 46 -38.24 -5.77 20.30
C GLY A 46 -37.71 -4.88 21.42
N VAL A 47 -36.39 -4.76 21.57
CA VAL A 47 -35.76 -3.87 22.56
C VAL A 47 -35.44 -2.52 21.91
N THR A 48 -36.11 -1.45 22.36
CA THR A 48 -35.97 -0.10 21.79
C THR A 48 -35.12 0.85 22.63
N ASP A 49 -34.86 0.53 23.89
CA ASP A 49 -34.06 1.37 24.80
C ASP A 49 -32.57 1.17 24.55
N GLU A 50 -31.85 2.22 24.16
CA GLU A 50 -30.44 2.14 23.75
C GLU A 50 -29.49 1.67 24.87
N ALA A 51 -29.78 2.01 26.12
CA ALA A 51 -28.98 1.59 27.26
C ALA A 51 -29.16 0.08 27.52
N ARG A 52 -30.40 -0.42 27.40
CA ARG A 52 -30.71 -1.85 27.50
C ARG A 52 -30.18 -2.64 26.31
N GLN A 53 -30.20 -2.06 25.10
CA GLN A 53 -29.55 -2.65 23.93
C GLN A 53 -28.05 -2.83 24.16
N ALA A 54 -27.36 -1.81 24.71
CA ALA A 54 -25.94 -1.91 25.05
C ALA A 54 -25.68 -3.01 26.08
N GLN A 55 -26.50 -3.11 27.14
CA GLN A 55 -26.37 -4.16 28.14
C GLN A 55 -26.51 -5.57 27.56
N LEU A 56 -27.47 -5.77 26.65
CA LEU A 56 -27.64 -7.05 25.96
C LEU A 56 -26.48 -7.33 25.00
N ALA A 57 -26.06 -6.33 24.23
CA ALA A 57 -24.93 -6.44 23.31
C ALA A 57 -23.63 -6.85 24.03
N LEU A 58 -23.38 -6.33 25.23
CA LEU A 58 -22.22 -6.70 26.06
C LEU A 58 -22.20 -8.19 26.46
N LEU A 59 -23.33 -8.89 26.45
CA LEU A 59 -23.36 -10.35 26.68
C LEU A 59 -22.74 -11.13 25.52
N HIS A 60 -22.65 -10.51 24.34
CA HIS A 60 -22.06 -11.06 23.13
C HIS A 60 -20.67 -10.43 22.83
N VAL A 61 -20.00 -9.99 23.88
CA VAL A 61 -18.64 -9.42 23.86
C VAL A 61 -17.82 -10.14 24.94
N SER A 62 -16.53 -10.34 24.69
CA SER A 62 -15.67 -11.04 25.64
C SER A 62 -15.58 -10.30 26.98
N PRO A 63 -15.43 -11.01 28.12
CA PRO A 63 -15.31 -10.38 29.44
C PRO A 63 -14.15 -9.39 29.56
N THR A 64 -13.08 -9.58 28.79
CA THR A 64 -11.94 -8.64 28.76
C THR A 64 -12.36 -7.30 28.16
N ILE A 65 -13.01 -7.32 26.99
CA ILE A 65 -13.47 -6.09 26.34
C ILE A 65 -14.56 -5.39 27.15
N CYS A 66 -15.42 -6.16 27.84
CA CYS A 66 -16.40 -5.58 28.75
C CYS A 66 -15.74 -4.78 29.89
N ARG A 67 -14.56 -5.21 30.38
CA ARG A 67 -13.79 -4.43 31.37
C ARG A 67 -13.19 -3.17 30.75
N ASP A 68 -12.64 -3.28 29.54
CA ASP A 68 -12.08 -2.13 28.82
C ASP A 68 -13.17 -1.08 28.52
N TRP A 69 -14.39 -1.52 28.18
CA TRP A 69 -15.56 -0.66 28.00
C TRP A 69 -15.98 0.03 29.29
N ASP A 70 -16.02 -0.70 30.41
CA ASP A 70 -16.36 -0.13 31.71
C ASP A 70 -15.34 0.95 32.14
N ASP A 71 -14.06 0.68 31.91
CA ASP A 71 -12.98 1.65 32.15
C ASP A 71 -13.10 2.87 31.22
N TYR A 72 -13.40 2.66 29.93
CA TYR A 72 -13.65 3.73 28.97
C TYR A 72 -14.84 4.61 29.40
N CYS A 73 -15.96 4.01 29.81
CA CYS A 73 -17.12 4.74 30.31
C CYS A 73 -16.78 5.59 31.54
N ARG A 74 -16.02 5.01 32.49
CA ARG A 74 -15.58 5.71 33.70
C ARG A 74 -14.70 6.92 33.37
N VAL A 75 -13.70 6.75 32.50
CA VAL A 75 -12.78 7.83 32.12
C VAL A 75 -13.50 8.95 31.38
N ASN A 76 -14.47 8.61 30.53
CA ASN A 76 -15.21 9.58 29.71
C ASN A 76 -16.50 10.09 30.38
N SER A 77 -16.72 9.79 31.66
CA SER A 77 -17.94 10.18 32.41
C SER A 77 -19.25 9.78 31.71
N ILE A 78 -19.26 8.63 31.02
CA ILE A 78 -20.45 8.09 30.37
C ILE A 78 -21.31 7.41 31.44
N ALA A 79 -22.56 7.83 31.58
CA ALA A 79 -23.46 7.30 32.60
C ALA A 79 -23.87 5.84 32.30
N GLY A 80 -23.86 4.99 33.34
CA GLY A 80 -24.26 3.59 33.23
C GLY A 80 -23.33 2.75 32.34
N LYS A 81 -23.91 1.90 31.48
CA LYS A 81 -23.18 1.07 30.51
C LYS A 81 -23.06 1.74 29.13
N GLY A 82 -23.37 3.03 29.03
CA GLY A 82 -23.43 3.79 27.78
C GLY A 82 -24.59 3.37 26.86
N THR A 83 -24.52 3.76 25.60
CA THR A 83 -25.50 3.42 24.55
C THR A 83 -24.90 2.46 23.54
N LEU A 84 -25.73 1.73 22.80
CA LEU A 84 -25.25 0.83 21.74
C LEU A 84 -24.39 1.56 20.70
N PRO A 85 -24.76 2.77 20.20
CA PRO A 85 -23.88 3.56 19.34
C PRO A 85 -22.53 3.90 19.99
N GLY A 86 -22.51 4.21 21.29
CA GLY A 86 -21.27 4.47 22.03
C GLY A 86 -20.37 3.23 22.11
N LEU A 87 -20.95 2.05 22.38
CA LEU A 87 -20.23 0.79 22.38
C LEU A 87 -19.65 0.46 21.00
N VAL A 88 -20.44 0.59 19.93
CA VAL A 88 -19.96 0.39 18.55
C VAL A 88 -18.80 1.34 18.22
N THR A 89 -18.91 2.61 18.61
CA THR A 89 -17.86 3.62 18.41
C THR A 89 -16.58 3.20 19.14
N PHE A 90 -16.69 2.75 20.39
CA PHE A 90 -15.56 2.24 21.16
C PHE A 90 -14.91 1.02 20.51
N LEU A 91 -15.70 0.03 20.08
CA LEU A 91 -15.16 -1.19 19.46
C LEU A 91 -14.44 -0.87 18.15
N THR A 92 -15.04 -0.01 17.32
CA THR A 92 -14.45 0.43 16.04
C THR A 92 -13.14 1.18 16.25
N ALA A 93 -13.09 2.08 17.23
CA ALA A 93 -11.90 2.88 17.51
C ALA A 93 -10.75 2.02 18.07
N ASN A 94 -11.05 1.04 18.94
CA ASN A 94 -10.02 0.31 19.69
C ASN A 94 -9.58 -0.99 19.03
N PHE A 95 -10.43 -1.63 18.22
CA PHE A 95 -10.13 -2.93 17.63
C PHE A 95 -10.02 -2.86 16.11
N GLU A 96 -10.98 -2.22 15.44
CA GLU A 96 -10.97 -2.15 13.97
C GLU A 96 -9.93 -1.17 13.43
N THR A 97 -9.91 0.05 13.98
CA THR A 97 -8.90 1.06 13.58
C THR A 97 -7.49 0.63 13.98
N ALA A 98 -7.33 0.09 15.19
CA ALA A 98 -6.02 -0.33 15.69
C ALA A 98 -5.45 -1.52 14.89
N CYS A 99 -6.28 -2.53 14.59
CA CYS A 99 -5.88 -3.64 13.74
C CYS A 99 -5.59 -3.18 12.31
N THR A 100 -6.45 -2.35 11.72
CA THR A 100 -6.25 -1.80 10.37
C THR A 100 -4.94 -1.00 10.29
N SER A 101 -4.65 -0.19 11.30
CA SER A 101 -3.40 0.58 11.38
C SER A 101 -2.17 -0.32 11.50
N PHE A 102 -2.23 -1.33 12.36
CA PHE A 102 -1.17 -2.32 12.51
C PHE A 102 -0.92 -3.09 11.21
N MET A 103 -1.97 -3.63 10.59
CA MET A 103 -1.89 -4.38 9.34
C MET A 103 -1.40 -3.51 8.18
N ALA A 104 -1.82 -2.25 8.11
CA ALA A 104 -1.32 -1.30 7.12
C ALA A 104 0.18 -0.99 7.34
N SER A 105 0.62 -0.84 8.59
CA SER A 105 2.03 -0.66 8.94
C SER A 105 2.88 -1.87 8.55
N GLU A 106 2.42 -3.09 8.82
CA GLU A 106 3.11 -4.31 8.38
C GLU A 106 3.11 -4.43 6.85
N SER A 107 2.00 -4.10 6.20
CA SER A 107 1.89 -4.10 4.73
C SER A 107 2.91 -3.14 4.10
N LEU A 108 3.13 -1.94 4.67
CA LEU A 108 4.12 -0.98 4.15
C LEU A 108 5.55 -1.52 4.17
N LYS A 109 5.90 -2.40 5.11
CA LYS A 109 7.26 -2.99 5.19
C LYS A 109 7.53 -4.00 4.07
N VAL A 110 6.49 -4.67 3.60
CA VAL A 110 6.58 -5.71 2.55
C VAL A 110 6.13 -5.23 1.18
N LEU A 111 5.50 -4.05 1.11
CA LEU A 111 5.06 -3.44 -0.13
C LEU A 111 6.29 -3.04 -0.97
N GLN A 112 6.41 -3.63 -2.15
CA GLN A 112 7.55 -3.46 -3.05
C GLN A 112 7.02 -3.19 -4.45
N PHE A 113 7.50 -2.11 -5.06
CA PHE A 113 7.17 -1.75 -6.44
C PHE A 113 7.87 -2.69 -7.41
N ARG A 114 7.11 -3.28 -8.33
CA ARG A 114 7.66 -4.14 -9.39
C ARG A 114 7.73 -3.39 -10.71
N ALA A 115 8.77 -3.62 -11.50
CA ALA A 115 9.03 -2.87 -12.74
C ALA A 115 7.93 -3.05 -13.81
N GLU A 116 7.13 -4.11 -13.70
CA GLU A 116 5.98 -4.41 -14.56
C GLU A 116 4.72 -3.64 -14.17
N GLU A 117 4.65 -3.10 -12.95
CA GLU A 117 3.49 -2.40 -12.41
C GLU A 117 3.41 -0.95 -12.90
N ASP A 118 2.21 -0.37 -12.81
CA ASP A 118 1.99 1.06 -13.01
C ASP A 118 2.39 1.83 -11.74
N ILE A 119 3.43 2.66 -11.87
CA ILE A 119 3.96 3.45 -10.76
C ILE A 119 2.94 4.44 -10.16
N LEU A 120 1.97 4.91 -10.95
CA LEU A 120 0.91 5.78 -10.44
C LEU A 120 -0.12 5.00 -9.63
N ALA A 121 -0.44 3.77 -10.05
CA ALA A 121 -1.32 2.89 -9.29
C ALA A 121 -0.64 2.46 -7.97
N PHE A 122 0.63 2.08 -8.03
CA PHE A 122 1.44 1.79 -6.85
C PHE A 122 1.47 2.98 -5.89
N GLY A 123 1.74 4.19 -6.40
CA GLY A 123 1.80 5.40 -5.58
C GLY A 123 0.49 5.72 -4.87
N LYS A 124 -0.65 5.47 -5.51
CA LYS A 124 -1.98 5.62 -4.89
C LYS A 124 -2.21 4.61 -3.77
N GLU A 125 -1.87 3.35 -4.00
CA GLU A 125 -2.02 2.31 -2.97
C GLU A 125 -1.08 2.60 -1.79
N PHE A 126 0.16 2.96 -2.06
CA PHE A 126 1.13 3.35 -1.02
C PHE A 126 0.61 4.50 -0.14
N ALA A 127 0.09 5.57 -0.76
CA ALA A 127 -0.47 6.71 -0.03
C ALA A 127 -1.73 6.36 0.79
N LYS A 128 -2.58 5.47 0.26
CA LYS A 128 -3.73 4.93 0.99
C LYS A 128 -3.28 4.13 2.20
N THR A 129 -2.30 3.24 2.04
CA THR A 129 -1.79 2.41 3.14
C THR A 129 -1.08 3.25 4.21
N LEU A 130 -0.35 4.31 3.84
CA LEU A 130 0.17 5.29 4.81
C LEU A 130 -0.95 5.93 5.64
N THR A 131 -2.04 6.32 4.98
CA THR A 131 -3.20 6.94 5.65
C THR A 131 -3.85 5.96 6.64
N LEU A 132 -4.01 4.69 6.25
CA LEU A 132 -4.55 3.64 7.12
C LEU A 132 -3.61 3.34 8.30
N ALA A 133 -2.30 3.37 8.08
CA ALA A 133 -1.29 3.21 9.13
C ALA A 133 -1.20 4.43 10.07
N GLY A 134 -1.87 5.55 9.76
CA GLY A 134 -1.79 6.78 10.54
C GLY A 134 -0.47 7.53 10.38
N ILE A 135 0.28 7.27 9.30
CA ILE A 135 1.57 7.90 9.02
C ILE A 135 1.33 9.10 8.11
N ALA A 136 1.78 10.27 8.53
CA ALA A 136 1.63 11.47 7.72
C ALA A 136 2.59 11.43 6.52
N GLY A 137 2.14 11.86 5.34
CA GLY A 137 2.99 11.92 4.15
C GLY A 137 4.16 12.91 4.25
N THR A 138 4.19 13.74 5.30
CA THR A 138 5.30 14.63 5.66
C THR A 138 6.31 13.99 6.60
N ASP A 139 6.04 12.81 7.13
CA ASP A 139 6.96 12.12 8.02
C ASP A 139 8.17 11.63 7.23
N ALA A 140 9.37 11.91 7.76
CA ALA A 140 10.62 11.36 7.21
C ALA A 140 10.55 9.82 7.09
N HIS A 141 9.82 9.19 8.03
CA HIS A 141 9.56 7.76 7.99
C HIS A 141 8.79 7.31 6.73
N ALA A 142 7.80 8.08 6.28
CA ALA A 142 7.05 7.77 5.06
C ALA A 142 7.94 7.81 3.81
N LEU A 143 8.87 8.77 3.78
CA LEU A 143 9.88 8.88 2.72
C LEU A 143 10.83 7.67 2.71
N ASP A 144 11.32 7.25 3.87
CA ASP A 144 12.23 6.11 3.99
C ASP A 144 11.55 4.78 3.63
N LEU A 145 10.29 4.59 4.04
CA LEU A 145 9.46 3.47 3.60
C LEU A 145 9.30 3.46 2.07
N PHE A 146 9.00 4.62 1.46
CA PHE A 146 8.84 4.72 0.01
C PHE A 146 10.15 4.42 -0.73
N ARG A 147 11.28 4.91 -0.23
CA ARG A 147 12.61 4.57 -0.77
C ARG A 147 12.86 3.06 -0.67
N GLY A 148 12.59 2.45 0.48
CA GLY A 148 12.75 1.01 0.71
C GLY A 148 11.84 0.14 -0.18
N ALA A 149 10.71 0.67 -0.61
CA ALA A 149 9.76 0.00 -1.50
C ALA A 149 10.14 0.05 -2.99
N MET A 150 11.14 0.86 -3.37
CA MET A 150 11.53 1.04 -4.77
C MET A 150 12.62 0.05 -5.18
N PRO A 151 12.69 -0.36 -6.46
CA PRO A 151 13.79 -1.17 -6.96
C PRO A 151 15.10 -0.37 -7.01
N PRO A 152 16.27 -1.04 -6.95
CA PRO A 152 17.58 -0.38 -6.85
C PRO A 152 17.86 0.70 -7.92
N GLU A 153 17.36 0.50 -9.14
CA GLU A 153 17.53 1.41 -10.28
C GLU A 153 16.84 2.76 -10.06
N ILE A 154 15.75 2.75 -9.30
CA ILE A 154 14.99 3.96 -8.92
C ILE A 154 15.52 4.50 -7.60
N GLN A 155 15.80 3.63 -6.63
CA GLN A 155 16.30 4.03 -5.29
C GLN A 155 17.49 5.00 -5.37
N ARG A 156 18.47 4.73 -6.24
CA ARG A 156 19.65 5.60 -6.39
C ARG A 156 19.31 7.07 -6.66
N GLU A 157 18.24 7.33 -7.38
CA GLU A 157 17.77 8.69 -7.69
C GLU A 157 16.99 9.32 -6.52
N LEU A 158 16.48 8.51 -5.59
CA LEU A 158 15.68 8.95 -4.44
C LEU A 158 16.51 9.28 -3.20
N PHE A 159 17.76 8.82 -3.15
CA PHE A 159 18.73 9.13 -2.10
C PHE A 159 19.59 10.37 -2.40
N VAL A 160 19.29 11.10 -3.47
CA VAL A 160 19.93 12.39 -3.76
C VAL A 160 19.42 13.44 -2.76
N ASP A 161 20.30 14.30 -2.25
CA ASP A 161 20.01 15.32 -1.22
C ASP A 161 18.84 16.27 -1.56
N SER A 162 18.49 16.40 -2.84
CA SER A 162 17.38 17.23 -3.32
C SER A 162 15.99 16.62 -3.09
N VAL A 163 15.90 15.33 -2.77
CA VAL A 163 14.63 14.62 -2.53
C VAL A 163 14.40 14.51 -1.03
N THR A 164 13.70 15.48 -0.45
CA THR A 164 13.47 15.57 0.99
C THR A 164 12.04 15.28 1.42
N THR A 165 11.12 15.16 0.46
CA THR A 165 9.70 14.90 0.72
C THR A 165 9.18 13.70 -0.05
N LEU A 166 8.17 13.03 0.50
CA LEU A 166 7.51 11.90 -0.18
C LEU A 166 7.01 12.29 -1.57
N ARG A 167 6.42 13.49 -1.72
CA ARG A 167 5.94 13.99 -3.00
C ARG A 167 7.05 14.09 -4.04
N GLN A 168 8.19 14.68 -3.67
CA GLN A 168 9.35 14.77 -4.57
C GLN A 168 9.89 13.38 -4.94
N ALA A 169 9.87 12.44 -3.98
CA ALA A 169 10.30 11.08 -4.22
C ALA A 169 9.37 10.37 -5.22
N MET A 170 8.04 10.50 -5.05
CA MET A 170 7.06 9.95 -5.99
C MET A 170 7.20 10.54 -7.39
N ASP A 171 7.37 11.86 -7.51
CA ASP A 171 7.57 12.52 -8.80
C ASP A 171 8.87 12.06 -9.48
N THR A 172 9.95 11.93 -8.70
CA THR A 172 11.26 11.48 -9.19
C THR A 172 11.23 10.02 -9.63
N ALA A 173 10.60 9.16 -8.84
CA ALA A 173 10.40 7.75 -9.17
C ALA A 173 9.58 7.60 -10.46
N THR A 174 8.48 8.36 -10.59
CA THR A 174 7.63 8.38 -11.79
C THR A 174 8.41 8.75 -13.03
N ARG A 175 9.19 9.85 -12.99
CA ARG A 175 10.05 10.27 -14.11
C ARG A 175 11.07 9.19 -14.48
N LYS A 176 11.76 8.62 -13.49
CA LYS A 176 12.77 7.58 -13.71
C LYS A 176 12.15 6.33 -14.33
N TRP A 177 11.00 5.90 -13.84
CA TRP A 177 10.29 4.73 -14.37
C TRP A 177 9.88 4.92 -15.83
N HIS A 178 9.30 6.07 -16.19
CA HIS A 178 8.96 6.38 -17.58
C HIS A 178 10.18 6.40 -18.50
N LEU A 179 11.31 6.94 -18.02
CA LEU A 179 12.57 6.91 -18.75
C LEU A 179 13.04 5.48 -19.01
N LEU A 180 13.04 4.62 -17.99
CA LEU A 180 13.44 3.22 -18.11
C LEU A 180 12.54 2.44 -19.08
N ARG A 181 11.22 2.65 -19.01
CA ARG A 181 10.26 2.05 -19.97
C ARG A 181 10.51 2.50 -21.40
N SER A 182 10.77 3.80 -21.60
CA SER A 182 11.03 4.36 -22.91
C SER A 182 12.34 3.83 -23.50
N LEU A 183 13.40 3.73 -22.69
CA LEU A 183 14.68 3.15 -23.08
C LEU A 183 14.55 1.66 -23.42
N ALA A 184 13.85 0.87 -22.60
CA ALA A 184 13.61 -0.54 -22.87
C ALA A 184 12.79 -0.73 -24.16
N ALA A 185 11.80 0.13 -24.41
CA ALA A 185 11.03 0.10 -25.65
C ALA A 185 11.89 0.47 -26.88
N ALA A 186 12.79 1.45 -26.74
CA ALA A 186 13.72 1.84 -27.80
C ALA A 186 14.73 0.71 -28.11
N GLN A 187 15.27 0.04 -27.10
CA GLN A 187 16.17 -1.10 -27.27
C GLN A 187 15.51 -2.30 -27.95
N ARG A 188 14.23 -2.58 -27.64
CA ARG A 188 13.46 -3.63 -28.34
C ARG A 188 13.13 -3.29 -29.79
N ARG A 189 13.06 -2.01 -30.11
CA ARG A 189 12.80 -1.50 -31.47
C ARG A 189 14.08 -1.27 -32.27
N ALA A 190 15.25 -1.29 -31.63
CA ALA A 190 16.50 -1.23 -32.33
C ALA A 190 16.59 -2.47 -33.22
N PRO A 191 16.75 -2.33 -34.55
CA PRO A 191 17.07 -3.48 -35.38
C PRO A 191 18.32 -4.14 -34.77
N ALA A 192 18.37 -5.48 -34.76
CA ALA A 192 19.63 -6.15 -34.57
C ALA A 192 20.57 -5.52 -35.60
N VAL A 193 21.54 -4.73 -35.11
CA VAL A 193 22.58 -4.23 -35.97
C VAL A 193 23.38 -5.48 -36.33
N GLU A 194 22.98 -6.16 -37.40
CA GLU A 194 23.95 -6.76 -38.29
C GLU A 194 24.91 -5.62 -38.58
N GLY A 195 26.06 -5.66 -37.88
CA GLY A 195 27.13 -4.70 -38.11
C GLY A 195 27.36 -4.60 -39.62
N PRO A 196 27.73 -3.42 -40.15
CA PRO A 196 28.00 -3.30 -41.57
C PRO A 196 28.88 -4.47 -41.99
N GLU A 197 28.40 -5.27 -42.95
CA GLU A 197 29.17 -6.37 -43.49
C GLU A 197 30.59 -5.84 -43.74
N LEU A 198 31.58 -6.44 -43.07
CA LEU A 198 33.00 -6.06 -43.17
C LEU A 198 33.52 -5.99 -44.62
N MET A 199 32.73 -6.48 -45.59
CA MET A 199 32.97 -6.40 -47.03
C MET A 199 32.93 -4.98 -47.63
N GLU A 200 32.26 -4.00 -47.03
CA GLU A 200 32.20 -2.64 -47.61
C GLU A 200 33.42 -1.77 -47.28
N ILE A 201 34.08 -2.01 -46.14
CA ILE A 201 35.29 -1.26 -45.74
C ILE A 201 36.48 -1.68 -46.61
N ASP A 202 36.62 -2.97 -46.90
CA ASP A 202 37.73 -3.50 -47.71
C ASP A 202 37.63 -3.02 -49.18
N ARG A 203 36.42 -2.90 -49.73
CA ARG A 203 36.19 -2.35 -51.09
C ARG A 203 36.46 -0.85 -51.22
N MET A 204 36.29 -0.08 -50.14
CA MET A 204 36.66 1.34 -50.15
C MET A 204 38.16 1.54 -49.96
N GLN A 205 38.82 0.75 -49.11
CA GLN A 205 40.28 0.82 -48.94
C GLN A 205 41.03 0.37 -50.20
N LYS A 206 40.54 -0.66 -50.91
CA LYS A 206 41.17 -1.13 -52.16
C LYS A 206 41.13 -0.08 -53.27
N ARG A 207 40.01 0.65 -53.41
CA ARG A 207 39.87 1.74 -54.39
C ARG A 207 40.76 2.94 -54.11
N VAL A 208 41.05 3.25 -52.83
CA VAL A 208 41.95 4.36 -52.46
C VAL A 208 43.41 4.02 -52.74
N VAL A 209 43.80 2.74 -52.62
CA VAL A 209 45.16 2.29 -52.94
C VAL A 209 45.39 2.25 -54.46
N GLU A 210 44.43 1.78 -55.25
CA GLU A 210 44.54 1.74 -56.72
C GLU A 210 44.61 3.15 -57.34
N HIS A 211 43.84 4.12 -56.81
CA HIS A 211 43.89 5.50 -57.30
C HIS A 211 45.21 6.24 -56.98
N ARG A 212 45.93 5.84 -55.91
CA ARG A 212 47.24 6.41 -55.57
C ARG A 212 48.41 5.78 -56.34
N SER A 213 48.23 4.60 -56.90
CA SER A 213 49.25 3.94 -57.72
C SER A 213 49.22 4.35 -59.19
N GLU A 214 48.13 4.95 -59.68
CA GLU A 214 48.00 5.40 -61.09
C GLU A 214 48.43 6.86 -61.31
N GLU A 215 48.48 7.69 -60.26
CA GLU A 215 49.06 9.03 -60.30
C GLU A 215 50.53 8.99 -59.85
N GLY A 216 51.37 8.38 -60.69
CA GLY A 216 52.81 8.52 -60.56
C GLY A 216 53.26 9.96 -60.78
N LEU A 217 54.30 10.38 -60.06
CA LEU A 217 55.29 11.29 -60.60
C LEU A 217 56.67 10.84 -60.11
N ALA A 218 57.39 10.21 -61.02
CA ALA A 218 58.84 10.10 -60.99
C ALA A 218 59.46 11.49 -60.91
N TYR A 219 60.50 11.64 -60.10
CA TYR A 219 61.53 12.64 -60.34
C TYR A 219 62.89 12.00 -60.15
N ASP A 220 63.66 12.08 -61.23
CA ASP A 220 65.02 11.60 -61.40
C ASP A 220 65.96 12.17 -60.33
N ALA A 221 66.78 11.27 -59.78
CA ALA A 221 67.96 11.61 -59.01
C ALA A 221 69.09 11.84 -60.00
N ASP A 222 69.39 13.10 -60.32
CA ASP A 222 70.72 13.56 -60.75
C ASP A 222 70.69 15.08 -60.94
N GLU A 223 71.18 15.80 -59.93
CA GLU A 223 71.92 17.07 -59.97
C GLU A 223 71.83 17.69 -58.58
N TYR A 224 72.94 17.80 -57.87
CA TYR A 224 73.53 19.10 -57.55
C TYR A 224 74.92 18.90 -56.90
N PRO A 225 75.92 19.71 -57.28
CA PRO A 225 77.32 19.66 -56.81
C PRO A 225 77.54 20.08 -55.35
#